data_AF-A0A0X3Y2W1-F1
#
_entry.id   AF-A0A0X3Y2W1-F1
#
_cell.length_a   1.000
_cell.length_b   1.000
_cell.length_c   1.000
_cell.angle_alpha   90.00
_cell.angle_beta   90.00
_cell.angle_gamma   90.00
#
_symmetry.space_group_name_H-M   'P 1'
#
loop_
_entity.id
_entity.type
_entity.pdbx_description
1 polymer ?
#
loop_
_entity_poly.entity_id
_entity_poly.type
_entity_poly.pdbx_seq_one_letter_code
_entity_poly.pdbx_strand_id
1 'polypeptide(L)'
;MNELTTVTQMTSLEVAEITGKEHKSVLRDIRDEIEKLESQRIFTEHIFVPSEYQDRTGRTLPMYILTREGVLQLAARYDAVVRFKLIEKVSQPIKPLSPAQQLLAQAQILVEMDSRVGAVEQGVRRLEHNCRRTITSNQLTVIAYANMKGIRPDEYNSSVVGRKATKLCKERNILVGKVVDSRYGLINTYPEEILDEIFFE
;
A
#
# COMPACT_ATOMS: atom_id res chain seq x y z
N MET A 1 -2.48 11.15 1.13
CA MET A 1 -3.39 11.90 0.23
C MET A 1 -2.59 12.09 -1.06
N ASN A 2 -2.98 11.42 -2.14
CA ASN A 2 -2.14 11.24 -3.32
C ASN A 2 -2.08 12.51 -4.17
N GLU A 3 -1.06 13.36 -3.96
CA GLU A 3 -0.66 14.41 -4.91
C GLU A 3 0.28 13.85 -5.98
N LEU A 4 -0.19 12.84 -6.73
CA LEU A 4 0.57 12.21 -7.82
C LEU A 4 0.05 12.55 -9.22
N THR A 5 -0.67 13.67 -9.34
CA THR A 5 -1.01 14.27 -10.62
C THR A 5 -0.64 15.73 -10.61
N THR A 6 0.62 16.03 -10.91
CA THR A 6 1.03 17.34 -11.44
C THR A 6 0.47 17.51 -12.86
N VAL A 7 -0.84 17.34 -13.04
CA VAL A 7 -1.53 17.92 -14.18
C VAL A 7 -1.58 19.39 -13.85
N THR A 8 -0.97 20.24 -14.67
CA THR A 8 -1.09 21.70 -14.55
C THR A 8 -2.56 22.07 -14.77
N GLN A 9 -3.35 21.98 -13.70
CA GLN A 9 -4.74 22.40 -13.66
C GLN A 9 -4.78 23.91 -13.49
N MET A 10 -5.80 24.53 -14.08
CA MET A 10 -6.01 25.97 -14.02
C MET A 10 -7.48 26.25 -13.72
N THR A 11 -7.73 27.19 -12.83
CA THR A 11 -9.10 27.58 -12.49
C THR A 11 -9.66 28.56 -13.52
N SER A 12 -10.98 28.59 -13.69
CA SER A 12 -11.62 29.60 -14.56
C SER A 12 -11.40 31.04 -14.07
N LEU A 13 -11.06 31.23 -12.79
CA LEU A 13 -10.63 32.53 -12.23
C LEU A 13 -9.24 32.93 -12.75
N GLU A 14 -8.27 32.02 -12.73
CA GLU A 14 -6.94 32.28 -13.31
C GLU A 14 -7.02 32.53 -14.82
N VAL A 15 -7.89 31.80 -15.53
CA VAL A 15 -8.18 32.08 -16.95
C VAL A 15 -8.70 33.51 -17.12
N ALA A 16 -9.64 33.96 -16.28
CA ALA A 16 -10.17 35.32 -16.32
C ALA A 16 -9.07 36.37 -16.07
N GLU A 17 -8.18 36.13 -15.10
CA GLU A 17 -7.05 36.99 -14.80
C GLU A 17 -6.05 37.09 -15.97
N ILE A 18 -5.68 35.97 -16.57
CA ILE A 18 -4.73 35.92 -17.71
C ILE A 18 -5.32 36.59 -18.95
N THR A 19 -6.61 36.36 -19.20
CA THR A 19 -7.32 36.86 -20.38
C THR A 19 -7.76 38.32 -20.22
N GLY A 20 -7.82 38.84 -18.99
CA GLY A 20 -8.39 40.14 -18.67
C GLY A 20 -9.91 40.21 -18.88
N LYS A 21 -10.59 39.06 -19.04
CA LYS A 21 -12.04 38.97 -19.22
C LYS A 21 -12.76 38.91 -17.89
N GLU A 22 -14.01 39.35 -17.85
CA GLU A 22 -14.88 39.08 -16.72
C GLU A 22 -15.06 37.57 -16.51
N HIS A 23 -15.01 37.11 -15.26
CA HIS A 23 -15.18 35.69 -14.92
C HIS A 23 -16.50 35.11 -15.46
N LYS A 24 -17.57 35.90 -15.45
CA LYS A 24 -18.87 35.53 -16.04
C LYS A 24 -18.78 35.20 -17.54
N SER A 25 -17.96 35.94 -18.28
CA SER A 25 -17.73 35.71 -19.71
C SER A 25 -16.92 34.44 -19.94
N VAL A 26 -15.91 34.17 -19.10
CA VAL A 26 -15.16 32.91 -19.15
C VAL A 26 -16.05 31.71 -18.83
N LEU A 27 -16.93 31.81 -17.82
CA LEU A 27 -17.89 30.75 -17.51
C LEU A 27 -18.86 30.47 -18.67
N ARG A 28 -19.27 31.52 -19.40
CA ARG A 28 -20.07 31.36 -20.62
C ARG A 28 -19.29 30.63 -21.70
N ASP A 29 -18.07 31.10 -21.98
CA ASP A 29 -17.20 30.48 -22.99
C ASP A 29 -16.98 28.99 -22.72
N ILE A 30 -16.76 28.61 -21.46
CA ILE A 30 -16.61 27.21 -21.02
C ILE A 30 -17.88 26.40 -21.28
N ARG A 31 -19.05 26.90 -20.89
CA ARG A 31 -20.32 26.18 -21.11
C ARG A 31 -20.62 26.00 -22.60
N ASP A 32 -20.40 27.05 -23.39
CA ASP A 32 -20.57 26.98 -24.84
C ASP A 32 -19.60 25.96 -25.47
N GLU A 33 -18.39 25.81 -24.91
CA GLU A 33 -17.41 24.82 -25.37
C GLU A 33 -17.80 23.40 -25.00
N ILE A 34 -18.26 23.21 -23.76
CA ILE A 34 -18.79 21.94 -23.28
C ILE A 34 -19.93 21.47 -24.19
N GLU A 35 -20.90 22.34 -24.47
CA GLU A 35 -22.05 22.02 -25.32
C GLU A 35 -21.62 21.58 -26.73
N LYS A 36 -20.67 22.30 -27.34
CA LYS A 36 -20.14 21.95 -28.67
C LYS A 36 -19.44 20.60 -28.67
N LEU A 37 -18.59 20.33 -27.69
CA LEU A 37 -17.85 19.07 -27.60
C LEU A 37 -18.78 17.89 -27.32
N GLU A 38 -19.75 18.06 -26.42
CA GLU A 38 -20.72 17.03 -26.09
C GLU A 38 -21.67 16.73 -27.27
N SER A 39 -22.03 17.75 -28.07
CA SER A 39 -22.78 17.55 -29.31
C SER A 39 -22.06 16.64 -30.32
N GLN A 40 -20.72 16.59 -30.25
CA GLN A 40 -19.87 15.72 -31.04
C GLN A 40 -19.52 14.40 -30.33
N ARG A 41 -20.16 14.09 -29.20
CA ARG A 41 -19.93 12.91 -28.35
C ARG A 41 -18.53 12.85 -27.72
N ILE A 42 -17.91 14.00 -27.47
CA ILE A 42 -16.67 14.10 -26.71
C ILE A 42 -17.02 14.34 -25.25
N PHE A 43 -16.54 13.48 -24.35
CA PHE A 43 -16.77 13.60 -22.91
C PHE A 43 -15.92 14.74 -22.33
N THR A 44 -16.55 15.70 -21.66
CA THR A 44 -15.87 16.93 -21.19
C THR A 44 -15.66 16.98 -19.68
N GLU A 45 -16.26 16.05 -18.92
CA GLU A 45 -16.26 16.03 -17.45
C GLU A 45 -14.84 15.99 -16.85
N HIS A 46 -13.90 15.34 -17.54
CA HIS A 46 -12.49 15.26 -17.13
C HIS A 46 -11.65 16.44 -17.65
N ILE A 47 -12.21 17.27 -18.53
CA ILE A 47 -11.56 18.43 -19.15
C ILE A 47 -11.95 19.71 -18.40
N PHE A 48 -13.25 19.86 -18.10
CA PHE A 48 -13.84 21.00 -17.40
C PHE A 48 -14.59 20.49 -16.16
N VAL A 49 -13.90 20.45 -15.03
CA VAL A 49 -14.46 19.95 -13.76
C VAL A 49 -15.20 21.08 -13.06
N PRO A 50 -16.51 20.95 -12.77
CA PRO A 50 -17.24 21.94 -11.98
C PRO A 50 -16.67 22.08 -10.57
N SER A 51 -16.56 23.31 -10.07
CA SER A 51 -16.06 23.61 -8.73
C SER A 51 -16.68 24.92 -8.22
N GLU A 52 -16.30 25.34 -7.02
CA GLU A 52 -16.87 26.51 -6.35
C GLU A 52 -15.76 27.29 -5.64
N TYR A 53 -15.93 28.60 -5.50
CA TYR A 53 -15.06 29.47 -4.70
C TYR A 53 -15.86 30.38 -3.80
N GLN A 54 -15.23 30.83 -2.71
CA GLN A 54 -15.80 31.87 -1.86
C GLN A 54 -15.25 33.23 -2.28
N ASP A 55 -16.16 34.15 -2.56
CA ASP A 55 -15.82 35.54 -2.81
C ASP A 55 -15.47 36.26 -1.48
N ARG A 56 -14.91 37.48 -1.57
CA ARG A 56 -14.57 38.35 -0.43
C ARG A 56 -15.76 38.64 0.50
N THR A 57 -16.97 38.51 -0.03
CA THR A 57 -18.24 38.66 0.69
C THR A 57 -18.70 37.39 1.40
N GLY A 58 -17.95 36.29 1.31
CA GLY A 58 -18.28 34.97 1.88
C GLY A 58 -19.31 34.18 1.06
N ARG A 59 -19.70 34.67 -0.12
CA ARG A 59 -20.64 33.98 -1.00
C ARG A 59 -19.95 32.89 -1.80
N THR A 60 -20.58 31.73 -1.90
CA THR A 60 -20.14 30.63 -2.76
C THR A 60 -20.59 30.86 -4.20
N LEU A 61 -19.65 30.88 -5.13
CA LEU A 61 -19.89 31.12 -6.56
C LEU A 61 -19.30 29.99 -7.40
N PRO A 62 -19.93 29.64 -8.53
CA PRO A 62 -19.46 28.56 -9.39
C PRO A 62 -18.17 28.94 -10.13
N MET A 63 -17.29 27.96 -10.30
CA MET A 63 -16.11 28.01 -11.14
C MET A 63 -15.86 26.66 -11.81
N TYR A 64 -14.83 26.59 -12.64
CA TYR A 64 -14.35 25.33 -13.23
C TYR A 64 -12.87 25.16 -12.94
N ILE A 65 -12.45 23.91 -12.77
CA ILE A 65 -11.06 23.47 -12.79
C ILE A 65 -10.81 22.84 -14.16
N LEU A 66 -9.91 23.42 -14.92
CA LEU A 66 -9.59 23.02 -16.28
C LEU A 66 -8.29 22.22 -16.29
N THR A 67 -8.26 21.13 -17.03
CA THR A 67 -7.01 20.45 -17.36
C THR A 67 -6.24 21.23 -18.43
N ARG A 68 -4.99 20.80 -18.69
CA ARG A 68 -4.19 21.34 -19.80
C ARG A 68 -4.96 21.35 -21.11
N GLU A 69 -5.70 20.28 -21.40
CA GLU A 69 -6.52 20.17 -22.61
C GLU A 69 -7.64 21.21 -22.63
N GLY A 70 -8.34 21.39 -21.51
CA GLY A 70 -9.44 22.38 -21.40
C GLY A 70 -8.95 23.81 -21.62
N VAL A 71 -7.78 24.14 -21.10
CA VAL A 71 -7.16 25.45 -21.35
C VAL A 71 -6.81 25.62 -22.84
N LEU A 72 -6.31 24.58 -23.51
CA LEU A 72 -5.99 24.64 -24.93
C LEU A 72 -7.25 24.79 -25.81
N GLN A 73 -8.36 24.13 -25.46
CA GLN A 73 -9.63 24.31 -26.16
C GLN A 73 -10.13 25.75 -26.07
N LEU A 74 -10.06 26.37 -24.88
CA LEU A 74 -10.40 27.78 -24.72
C LEU A 74 -9.43 28.71 -25.45
N ALA A 75 -8.13 28.41 -25.40
CA ALA A 75 -7.10 29.23 -26.03
C ALA A 75 -7.30 29.31 -27.56
N ALA A 76 -7.82 28.26 -28.19
CA ALA A 76 -8.15 28.25 -29.63
C ALA A 76 -9.24 29.28 -30.01
N ARG A 77 -10.11 29.67 -29.06
CA ARG A 77 -11.18 30.67 -29.29
C ARG A 77 -10.73 32.10 -29.10
N TYR A 78 -9.64 32.33 -28.37
CA TYR A 78 -9.22 33.67 -27.96
C TYR A 78 -8.24 34.28 -28.96
N ASP A 79 -8.06 35.61 -28.86
CA ASP A 79 -7.12 36.34 -29.71
C ASP A 79 -5.69 35.84 -29.51
N ALA A 80 -4.80 36.20 -30.44
CA ALA A 80 -3.44 35.67 -30.47
C ALA A 80 -2.63 35.96 -29.19
N VAL A 81 -2.85 37.10 -28.54
CA VAL A 81 -2.10 37.49 -27.34
C VAL A 81 -2.57 36.68 -26.15
N VAL A 82 -3.88 36.57 -25.97
CA VAL A 82 -4.47 35.78 -24.89
C VAL A 82 -4.17 34.29 -25.06
N ARG A 83 -4.30 33.78 -26.30
CA ARG A 83 -3.94 32.39 -26.63
C ARG A 83 -2.49 32.09 -26.28
N PHE A 84 -1.56 32.98 -26.62
CA PHE A 84 -0.14 32.81 -26.28
C PHE A 84 0.07 32.69 -24.77
N LYS A 85 -0.53 33.58 -23.97
CA LYS A 85 -0.39 33.56 -22.50
C LYS A 85 -0.95 32.28 -21.87
N LEU A 86 -2.12 31.83 -22.35
CA LEU A 86 -2.72 30.58 -21.87
C LEU A 86 -1.85 29.36 -22.20
N ILE A 87 -1.37 29.27 -23.45
CA ILE A 87 -0.50 28.18 -23.90
C ILE A 87 0.81 28.18 -23.13
N GLU A 88 1.43 29.34 -22.93
CA GLU A 88 2.68 29.48 -22.18
C GLU A 88 2.51 28.98 -20.75
N LYS A 89 1.43 29.38 -20.07
CA LYS A 89 1.15 28.98 -18.68
C LYS A 89 1.00 27.47 -18.52
N VAL A 90 0.33 26.79 -19.46
CA VAL A 90 0.13 25.31 -19.42
C VAL A 90 1.26 24.50 -20.06
N SER A 91 2.18 25.17 -20.75
CA SER A 91 3.36 24.53 -21.36
C SER A 91 4.62 24.74 -20.55
N GLN A 92 4.56 25.46 -19.42
CA GLN A 92 5.68 25.52 -18.50
C GLN A 92 6.04 24.09 -18.07
N PRO A 93 7.30 23.66 -18.30
CA PRO A 93 7.71 22.34 -17.87
C PRO A 93 7.51 22.27 -16.36
N ILE A 94 6.98 21.13 -15.88
CA ILE A 94 7.00 20.81 -14.46
C ILE A 94 8.44 21.00 -14.03
N LYS A 95 8.70 22.03 -13.21
CA LYS A 95 10.06 22.36 -12.80
C LYS A 95 10.57 21.10 -12.09
N PRO A 96 11.59 20.40 -12.63
CA PRO A 96 12.09 19.23 -11.94
C PRO A 96 12.50 19.68 -10.54
N LEU A 97 12.13 18.91 -9.53
CA LEU A 97 12.51 19.18 -8.15
C LEU A 97 14.00 19.54 -8.14
N SER A 98 14.35 20.66 -7.48
CA SER A 98 15.76 20.99 -7.30
C SER A 98 16.50 19.81 -6.63
N PRO A 99 17.82 19.66 -6.81
CA PRO A 99 18.56 18.57 -6.17
C PRO A 99 18.32 18.47 -4.65
N ALA A 100 18.16 19.62 -3.97
CA ALA A 100 17.83 19.67 -2.56
C ALA A 100 16.42 19.14 -2.24
N GLN A 101 15.43 19.45 -3.08
CA GLN A 101 14.06 18.93 -2.91
C GLN A 101 13.95 17.45 -3.24
N GLN A 102 14.72 16.95 -4.22
CA GLN A 102 14.81 15.52 -4.51
C GLN A 102 15.39 14.76 -3.32
N LEU A 103 16.46 15.29 -2.71
CA LEU A 103 17.07 14.71 -1.52
C LEU A 103 16.09 14.69 -0.35
N LEU A 104 15.34 15.77 -0.13
CA LEU A 104 14.34 15.84 0.94
C LEU A 104 13.24 14.77 0.74
N ALA A 105 12.74 14.62 -0.49
CA ALA A 105 11.74 13.59 -0.81
C ALA A 105 12.29 12.18 -0.57
N GLN A 106 13.53 11.92 -0.98
CA GLN A 106 14.18 10.62 -0.72
C GLN A 106 14.35 10.37 0.79
N ALA A 107 14.77 11.38 1.55
CA ALA A 107 14.93 11.27 3.00
C ALA A 107 13.60 10.95 3.70
N GLN A 108 12.49 11.57 3.28
CA GLN A 108 11.15 11.28 3.81
C GLN A 108 10.75 9.82 3.53
N ILE A 109 10.99 9.32 2.32
CA ILE A 109 10.73 7.92 1.96
C ILE A 109 11.56 6.98 2.83
N LEU A 110 12.83 7.30 3.09
CA LEU A 110 13.70 6.48 3.94
C LEU A 110 13.19 6.39 5.38
N VAL A 111 12.73 7.51 5.96
CA VAL A 111 12.16 7.52 7.33
C VAL A 111 10.88 6.70 7.42
N GLU A 112 10.01 6.81 6.41
CA GLU A 112 8.79 5.99 6.35
C GLU A 112 9.13 4.51 6.19
N MET A 113 10.11 4.17 5.34
CA MET A 113 10.56 2.81 5.14
C MET A 113 11.14 2.20 6.43
N ASP A 114 11.97 2.94 7.16
CA ASP A 114 12.53 2.51 8.45
C ASP A 114 11.41 2.18 9.47
N SER A 115 10.41 3.05 9.55
CA SER A 115 9.24 2.84 10.40
C SER A 115 8.45 1.58 10.01
N ARG A 116 8.26 1.35 8.70
CA ARG A 116 7.59 0.15 8.18
C ARG A 116 8.38 -1.12 8.46
N VAL A 117 9.70 -1.08 8.31
CA VAL A 117 10.59 -2.22 8.64
C VAL A 117 10.46 -2.59 10.10
N GLY A 118 10.51 -1.61 11.01
CA GLY A 118 10.34 -1.87 12.45
C GLY A 118 9.00 -2.51 12.80
N ALA A 119 7.91 -2.09 12.16
CA ALA A 119 6.59 -2.70 12.36
C ALA A 119 6.54 -4.15 11.87
N VAL A 120 7.14 -4.44 10.70
CA VAL A 120 7.24 -5.79 10.15
C VAL A 120 8.04 -6.70 11.08
N GLU A 121 9.20 -6.24 11.58
CA GLU A 121 10.03 -7.01 12.50
C GLU A 121 9.28 -7.38 13.79
N GLN A 122 8.50 -6.45 14.36
CA GLN A 122 7.65 -6.75 15.51
C GLN A 122 6.58 -7.80 15.19
N GLY A 123 5.97 -7.72 14.01
CA GLY A 123 5.01 -8.72 13.53
C GLY A 123 5.64 -10.11 13.45
N VAL A 124 6.83 -10.22 12.87
CA VAL A 124 7.60 -11.47 12.78
C VAL A 124 7.87 -12.04 14.16
N ARG A 125 8.38 -11.23 15.11
CA ARG A 125 8.65 -11.71 16.48
C ARG A 125 7.39 -12.25 17.18
N ARG A 126 6.24 -11.61 16.98
CA ARG A 126 4.95 -12.08 17.54
C ARG A 126 4.53 -13.40 16.91
N LEU A 127 4.66 -13.54 15.59
CA LEU A 127 4.35 -14.77 14.88
C LEU A 127 5.25 -15.92 15.33
N GLU A 128 6.56 -15.70 15.44
CA GLU A 128 7.50 -16.70 15.94
C GLU A 128 7.13 -17.17 17.35
N HIS A 129 6.80 -16.24 18.24
CA HIS A 129 6.36 -16.58 19.59
C HIS A 129 5.05 -17.39 19.59
N ASN A 130 4.07 -17.00 18.78
CA ASN A 130 2.80 -17.72 18.67
C ASN A 130 2.99 -19.12 18.09
N CYS A 131 3.78 -19.26 17.01
CA CYS A 131 4.14 -20.56 16.44
C CYS A 131 4.82 -21.45 17.48
N ARG A 132 5.78 -20.91 18.25
CA ARG A 132 6.44 -21.66 19.32
C ARG A 132 5.45 -22.16 20.37
N ARG A 133 4.45 -21.35 20.76
CA ARG A 133 3.41 -21.77 21.71
C ARG A 133 2.54 -22.90 21.16
N THR A 134 2.08 -22.79 19.91
CA THR A 134 1.24 -23.82 19.26
C THR A 134 1.98 -25.15 19.10
N ILE A 135 3.27 -25.10 18.73
CA ILE A 135 4.12 -26.29 18.61
C ILE A 135 4.25 -26.99 19.97
N THR A 136 4.51 -26.25 21.06
CA THR A 136 4.66 -26.85 22.39
C THR A 136 3.36 -27.42 22.95
N SER A 137 2.18 -26.87 22.61
CA SER A 137 0.90 -27.37 23.12
C SER A 137 0.40 -28.65 22.45
N ASN A 138 0.81 -28.91 21.21
CA ASN A 138 0.27 -30.00 20.38
C ASN A 138 1.29 -31.11 20.07
N GLN A 139 2.46 -31.07 20.71
CA GLN A 139 3.53 -32.04 20.53
C GLN A 139 3.93 -32.67 21.86
N LEU A 140 4.31 -33.94 21.81
CA LEU A 140 4.65 -34.76 22.97
C LEU A 140 6.13 -35.15 22.92
N THR A 141 6.73 -35.32 24.10
CA THR A 141 8.01 -36.05 24.16
C THR A 141 7.75 -37.52 23.89
N VAL A 142 8.77 -38.24 23.42
CA VAL A 142 8.67 -39.70 23.17
C VAL A 142 8.18 -40.45 24.42
N ILE A 143 8.66 -40.05 25.60
CA ILE A 143 8.28 -40.68 26.87
C ILE A 143 6.84 -40.34 27.25
N ALA A 144 6.43 -39.07 27.11
CA ALA A 144 5.05 -38.66 27.40
C ALA A 144 4.05 -39.40 26.50
N TYR A 145 4.38 -39.54 25.22
CA TYR A 145 3.58 -40.30 24.26
C TYR A 145 3.52 -41.80 24.61
N ALA A 146 4.66 -42.43 24.89
CA ALA A 146 4.71 -43.85 25.26
C ALA A 146 3.86 -44.15 26.51
N ASN A 147 3.96 -43.28 27.53
CA ASN A 147 3.13 -43.38 28.73
C ASN A 147 1.63 -43.23 28.41
N MET A 148 1.27 -42.30 27.51
CA MET A 148 -0.12 -42.08 27.10
C MET A 148 -0.72 -43.28 26.36
N LYS A 149 0.08 -43.97 25.52
CA LYS A 149 -0.34 -45.18 24.79
C LYS A 149 -0.16 -46.47 25.59
N GLY A 150 0.33 -46.39 26.84
CA GLY A 150 0.53 -47.55 27.71
C GLY A 150 1.72 -48.44 27.33
N ILE A 151 2.69 -47.93 26.56
CA ILE A 151 3.89 -48.65 26.13
C ILE A 151 4.90 -48.67 27.29
N ARG A 152 5.43 -49.86 27.61
CA ARG A 152 6.32 -49.97 28.78
C ARG A 152 7.73 -49.40 28.45
N PRO A 153 8.41 -48.74 29.42
CA PRO A 153 9.71 -48.10 29.16
C PRO A 153 10.83 -49.04 28.71
N ASP A 154 10.72 -50.34 28.97
CA ASP A 154 11.65 -51.39 28.57
C ASP A 154 11.45 -51.88 27.13
N GLU A 155 10.30 -51.57 26.51
CA GLU A 155 9.95 -52.01 25.15
C GLU A 155 10.53 -51.10 24.06
N TYR A 156 11.04 -49.92 24.40
CA TYR A 156 11.59 -48.98 23.43
C TYR A 156 12.81 -48.22 23.95
N ASN A 157 13.60 -47.68 23.02
CA ASN A 157 14.71 -46.79 23.34
C ASN A 157 14.37 -45.35 22.94
N SER A 158 14.16 -44.49 23.93
CA SER A 158 13.75 -43.09 23.73
C SER A 158 14.72 -42.28 22.86
N SER A 159 16.03 -42.52 22.95
CA SER A 159 17.05 -41.84 22.14
C SER A 159 17.03 -42.29 20.67
N VAL A 160 16.80 -43.58 20.42
CA VAL A 160 16.68 -44.11 19.04
C VAL A 160 15.38 -43.61 18.40
N VAL A 161 14.26 -43.71 19.11
CA VAL A 161 12.96 -43.22 18.64
C VAL A 161 12.98 -41.72 18.39
N GLY A 162 13.56 -40.93 19.29
CA GLY A 162 13.69 -39.48 19.10
C GLY A 162 14.52 -39.10 17.87
N ARG A 163 15.59 -39.85 17.56
CA ARG A 163 16.38 -39.63 16.33
C ARG A 163 15.57 -39.96 15.08
N LYS A 164 14.80 -41.05 15.08
CA LYS A 164 13.88 -41.41 13.98
C LYS A 164 12.81 -40.34 13.79
N ALA A 165 12.17 -39.88 14.86
CA ALA A 165 11.14 -38.83 14.82
C ALA A 165 11.69 -37.50 14.30
N THR A 166 12.90 -37.12 14.72
CA THR A 166 13.58 -35.93 14.18
C THR A 166 13.83 -36.05 12.67
N LYS A 167 14.23 -37.23 12.19
CA LYS A 167 14.46 -37.47 10.76
C LYS A 167 13.15 -37.37 9.97
N LEU A 168 12.10 -38.04 10.45
CA LEU A 168 10.80 -38.07 9.79
C LEU A 168 10.14 -36.67 9.75
N CYS A 169 10.23 -35.89 10.84
CA CYS A 169 9.80 -34.50 10.83
C CYS A 169 10.54 -33.66 9.79
N LYS A 170 11.86 -33.85 9.65
CA LYS A 170 12.64 -33.13 8.62
C LYS A 170 12.22 -33.52 7.20
N GLU A 171 12.02 -34.81 6.95
CA GLU A 171 11.56 -35.32 5.64
C GLU A 171 10.18 -34.77 5.26
N ARG A 172 9.29 -34.56 6.25
CA ARG A 172 7.95 -33.99 6.04
C ARG A 172 7.86 -32.47 6.22
N ASN A 173 8.99 -31.80 6.41
CA ASN A 173 9.07 -30.35 6.65
C ASN A 173 8.24 -29.86 7.86
N ILE A 174 8.19 -30.68 8.91
CA ILE A 174 7.48 -30.40 10.16
C ILE A 174 8.48 -29.88 11.20
N LEU A 175 8.10 -28.82 11.92
CA LEU A 175 8.93 -28.24 12.97
C LEU A 175 8.94 -29.11 14.24
N VAL A 176 10.13 -29.37 14.77
CA VAL A 176 10.35 -30.08 16.03
C VAL A 176 10.35 -29.07 17.18
N GLY A 177 9.42 -29.25 18.12
CA GLY A 177 9.35 -28.44 19.33
C GLY A 177 10.36 -28.88 20.38
N LYS A 178 10.43 -28.12 21.47
CA LYS A 178 11.30 -28.41 22.62
C LYS A 178 10.63 -28.02 23.93
N VAL A 179 10.83 -28.85 24.95
CA VAL A 179 10.37 -28.62 26.33
C VAL A 179 11.52 -28.83 27.31
N VAL A 180 11.47 -28.17 28.46
CA VAL A 180 12.46 -28.34 29.54
C VAL A 180 11.95 -29.40 30.51
N ASP A 181 12.80 -30.36 30.84
CA ASP A 181 12.58 -31.44 31.80
C ASP A 181 13.63 -31.36 32.92
N SER A 182 13.19 -31.53 34.17
CA SER A 182 14.06 -31.37 35.35
C SER A 182 15.17 -32.42 35.44
N ARG A 183 14.99 -33.59 34.82
CA ARG A 183 15.93 -34.72 34.89
C ARG A 183 16.84 -34.79 33.67
N TYR A 184 16.34 -34.44 32.49
CA TYR A 184 17.05 -34.62 31.23
C TYR A 184 17.35 -33.31 30.47
N GLY A 185 16.93 -32.16 30.99
CA GLY A 185 17.18 -30.86 30.38
C GLY A 185 16.27 -30.59 29.19
N LEU A 186 16.83 -30.10 28.08
CA LEU A 186 16.06 -29.71 26.90
C LEU A 186 15.73 -30.92 26.02
N ILE A 187 14.46 -31.34 26.02
CA ILE A 187 13.97 -32.51 25.27
C ILE A 187 13.15 -32.04 24.05
N ASN A 188 13.33 -32.73 22.93
CA ASN A 188 12.50 -32.50 21.74
C ASN A 188 11.07 -33.03 21.92
N THR A 189 10.10 -32.33 21.31
CA THR A 189 8.71 -32.75 21.19
C THR A 189 8.34 -32.97 19.73
N TYR A 190 7.44 -33.92 19.47
CA TYR A 190 7.01 -34.31 18.13
C TYR A 190 5.49 -34.40 18.06
N PRO A 191 4.86 -34.20 16.88
CA PRO A 191 3.43 -34.43 16.71
C PRO A 191 3.06 -35.88 17.00
N GLU A 192 1.83 -36.11 17.46
CA GLU A 192 1.31 -37.45 17.74
C GLU A 192 1.38 -38.35 16.51
N GLU A 193 0.99 -37.84 15.34
CA GLU A 193 1.01 -38.57 14.05
C GLU A 193 2.40 -39.16 13.70
N ILE A 194 3.47 -38.41 14.01
CA ILE A 194 4.84 -38.84 13.74
C ILE A 194 5.27 -39.94 14.73
N LEU A 195 4.78 -39.86 15.97
CA LEU A 195 5.08 -40.86 16.99
C LEU A 195 4.24 -42.13 16.77
N ASP A 196 2.97 -42.01 16.38
CA ASP A 196 2.12 -43.14 15.99
C ASP A 196 2.78 -43.97 14.89
N GLU A 197 3.27 -43.32 13.83
CA GLU A 197 3.99 -44.00 12.75
C GLU A 197 5.24 -44.76 13.24
N ILE A 198 6.01 -44.19 14.17
CA ILE A 198 7.26 -44.82 14.60
C ILE A 198 7.03 -45.96 15.60
N PHE A 199 5.96 -45.91 16.38
CA PHE A 199 5.65 -46.93 17.39
C PHE A 199 4.77 -48.06 16.84
N PHE A 200 3.98 -47.83 15.79
CA PHE A 200 2.97 -48.77 15.33
C PHE A 200 3.03 -49.14 13.84
N GLU A 201 3.88 -48.49 13.01
CA GLU A 201 4.26 -48.99 11.67
C GLU A 201 5.65 -49.65 11.67
#